data_AF-A0A2E3UNI2-F1
#
_entry.id   AF-A0A2E3UNI2-F1
#
_cell.length_a   1.000
_cell.length_b   1.000
_cell.length_c   1.000
_cell.angle_alpha   90.00
_cell.angle_beta   90.00
_cell.angle_gamma   90.00
#
_symmetry.space_group_name_H-M   'P 1'
#
loop_
_entity.id
_entity.type
_entity.pdbx_description
1 polymer ?
#
loop_
_entity_poly.entity_id
_entity_poly.type
_entity_poly.pdbx_seq_one_letter_code
_entity_poly.pdbx_strand_id
1 'polypeptide(L)'
;MPTSIFGPYTRTIFTGAVITGLLLFSFTYARVGVWIEVQPFFEWMETTWFGLIGKTWGAAFASIQAIHLIGLALLGGSVIVGDGRVLGLILADVPARTIIDRAHKVFFWALMTLLATGIFMACGVAMKLYYLPVYWYKMLALCTGVFFHFYIRKPLLQRELEDINPWLLKAVGVSSVMIWFTVAATGRWIGFSG
;
A
#
# COMPACT_ATOMS: atom_id res chain seq x y z
N MET A 1 27.38 -30.03 -2.13
CA MET A 1 26.36 -28.97 -2.26
C MET A 1 25.35 -29.18 -1.13
N PRO A 2 25.08 -28.21 -0.24
CA PRO A 2 24.12 -28.46 0.82
C PRO A 2 22.72 -28.52 0.21
N THR A 3 22.14 -29.71 0.18
CA THR A 3 20.74 -29.94 -0.13
C THR A 3 19.93 -29.34 1.01
N SER A 4 19.20 -28.25 0.76
CA SER A 4 18.27 -27.70 1.74
C SER A 4 17.33 -28.81 2.21
N ILE A 5 17.07 -28.89 3.51
CA ILE A 5 16.22 -29.92 4.15
C ILE A 5 14.85 -30.06 3.46
N PHE A 6 14.37 -29.02 2.78
CA PHE A 6 13.08 -28.95 2.10
C PHE A 6 13.13 -29.19 0.58
N GLY A 7 14.26 -29.63 0.03
CA GLY A 7 14.43 -29.89 -1.40
C GLY A 7 14.22 -28.63 -2.29
N PRO A 8 14.03 -28.81 -3.62
CA PRO A 8 13.87 -27.70 -4.56
C PRO A 8 12.61 -26.86 -4.33
N TYR A 9 11.66 -27.33 -3.52
CA TYR A 9 10.35 -26.69 -3.28
C TYR A 9 10.33 -25.77 -2.04
N THR A 10 11.49 -25.46 -1.45
CA THR A 10 11.58 -24.63 -0.24
C THR A 10 10.76 -23.34 -0.32
N ARG A 11 10.75 -22.66 -1.48
CA ARG A 11 9.95 -21.43 -1.69
C ARG A 11 8.44 -21.66 -1.71
N THR A 12 7.99 -22.75 -2.34
CA THR A 12 6.57 -23.11 -2.41
C THR A 12 6.06 -23.55 -1.04
N ILE A 13 6.83 -24.36 -0.33
CA ILE A 13 6.52 -24.82 1.02
C ILE A 13 6.45 -23.61 1.97
N PHE A 14 7.43 -22.70 1.91
CA PHE A 14 7.44 -21.50 2.71
C PHE A 14 6.22 -20.60 2.43
N THR A 15 5.90 -20.38 1.15
CA THR A 15 4.73 -19.57 0.77
C THR A 15 3.43 -20.21 1.26
N GLY A 16 3.29 -21.53 1.10
CA GLY A 16 2.14 -22.29 1.61
C GLY A 16 2.00 -22.15 3.12
N ALA A 17 3.10 -22.33 3.87
CA ALA A 17 3.11 -22.19 5.32
C ALA A 17 2.73 -20.78 5.77
N VAL A 18 3.22 -19.74 5.09
CA VAL A 18 2.87 -18.34 5.37
C VAL A 18 1.38 -18.09 5.12
N ILE A 19 0.84 -18.53 3.98
CA ILE A 19 -0.58 -18.37 3.66
C ILE A 19 -1.45 -19.10 4.69
N THR A 20 -1.12 -20.35 5.01
CA THR A 20 -1.85 -21.12 6.03
C THR A 20 -1.78 -20.44 7.39
N GLY A 21 -0.60 -19.97 7.81
CA GLY A 21 -0.43 -19.23 9.06
C GLY A 21 -1.27 -17.94 9.11
N LEU A 22 -1.29 -17.17 8.02
CA LEU A 22 -2.10 -15.95 7.89
C LEU A 22 -3.60 -16.25 7.94
N LEU A 23 -4.04 -17.32 7.27
CA LEU A 23 -5.45 -17.75 7.31
C LEU A 23 -5.83 -18.19 8.72
N LEU A 24 -5.01 -19.04 9.36
CA LEU A 24 -5.25 -19.47 10.74
C LEU A 24 -5.34 -18.26 11.68
N PHE A 25 -4.41 -17.32 11.59
CA PHE A 25 -4.48 -16.07 12.37
C PHE A 25 -5.77 -15.30 12.09
N SER A 26 -6.15 -15.17 10.83
CA SER A 26 -7.34 -14.41 10.40
C SER A 26 -8.66 -15.01 10.88
N PHE A 27 -8.75 -16.33 10.98
CA PHE A 27 -9.96 -17.07 11.37
C PHE A 27 -9.98 -17.52 12.84
N THR A 28 -8.95 -17.20 13.62
CA THR A 28 -8.86 -17.57 15.05
C THR A 28 -9.06 -16.36 15.96
N TYR A 29 -9.44 -16.59 17.21
CA TYR A 29 -9.53 -15.58 18.26
C TYR A 29 -8.21 -14.86 18.55
N ALA A 30 -7.06 -15.38 18.10
CA ALA A 30 -5.76 -14.71 18.19
C ALA A 30 -5.80 -13.28 17.60
N ARG A 31 -6.55 -13.08 16.50
CA ARG A 31 -6.75 -11.75 15.91
C ARG A 31 -7.42 -10.77 16.87
N VAL A 32 -8.37 -11.25 17.67
CA VAL A 32 -9.10 -10.42 18.65
C VAL A 32 -8.16 -10.00 19.79
N GLY A 33 -7.29 -10.91 20.24
CA GLY A 33 -6.24 -10.59 21.23
C GLY A 33 -5.33 -9.46 20.73
N VAL A 34 -4.77 -9.60 19.53
CA VAL A 34 -3.92 -8.56 18.91
C VAL A 34 -4.66 -7.23 18.75
N TRP A 35 -5.94 -7.28 18.40
CA TRP A 35 -6.77 -6.09 18.30
C TRP A 35 -6.88 -5.34 19.63
N ILE A 36 -7.10 -6.06 20.74
CA ILE A 36 -7.16 -5.42 22.07
C ILE A 36 -5.79 -4.87 22.48
N GLU A 37 -4.72 -5.61 22.21
CA GLU A 37 -3.35 -5.22 22.59
C GLU A 37 -2.83 -3.98 21.86
N VAL A 38 -3.33 -3.68 20.65
CA VAL A 38 -2.93 -2.47 19.92
C VAL A 38 -3.71 -1.23 20.36
N GLN A 39 -4.81 -1.37 21.13
CA GLN A 39 -5.60 -0.22 21.58
C GLN A 39 -4.80 0.85 22.33
N PRO A 40 -3.92 0.53 23.30
CA PRO A 40 -3.14 1.53 24.03
C PRO A 40 -2.23 2.35 23.11
N PHE A 41 -1.80 1.78 21.98
CA PHE A 41 -1.04 2.52 20.97
C PHE A 41 -1.90 3.61 20.30
N PHE A 42 -3.15 3.31 19.96
CA PHE A 42 -4.08 4.33 19.42
C PHE A 42 -4.42 5.40 20.45
N GLU A 43 -4.60 5.01 21.72
CA GLU A 43 -4.81 5.96 22.81
C GLU A 43 -3.59 6.89 22.97
N TRP A 44 -2.38 6.34 22.93
CA TRP A 44 -1.14 7.11 22.95
C TRP A 44 -1.03 8.06 21.75
N MET A 45 -1.39 7.64 20.53
CA MET A 45 -1.35 8.49 19.34
C MET A 45 -2.17 9.78 19.52
N GLU A 46 -3.30 9.70 20.22
CA GLU A 46 -4.14 10.88 20.51
C GLU A 46 -3.50 11.88 21.47
N THR A 47 -2.59 11.42 22.33
CA THR A 47 -1.86 12.28 23.29
C THR A 47 -0.68 13.02 22.67
N THR A 48 -0.28 12.64 21.45
CA THR A 48 0.85 13.27 20.75
C THR A 48 0.51 14.70 20.32
N TRP A 49 1.54 15.50 20.06
CA TRP A 49 1.37 16.85 19.51
C TRP A 49 0.58 16.86 18.18
N PHE A 50 0.75 15.83 17.34
CA PHE A 50 -0.04 15.67 16.13
C PHE A 50 -1.51 15.40 16.42
N GLY A 51 -1.81 14.56 17.42
CA GLY A 51 -3.17 14.31 17.89
C GLY A 51 -3.82 15.58 18.43
N LEU A 52 -3.12 16.34 19.26
CA LEU A 52 -3.60 17.60 19.82
C LEU A 52 -3.89 18.64 18.72
N ILE A 53 -2.97 18.87 17.78
CA ILE A 53 -3.18 19.81 16.68
C ILE A 53 -4.35 19.37 15.80
N GLY A 54 -4.37 18.09 15.42
CA GLY A 54 -5.39 17.53 14.53
C GLY A 54 -6.81 17.65 15.10
N LYS A 55 -6.96 17.54 16.42
CA LYS A 55 -8.24 17.72 17.12
C LYS A 55 -8.62 19.19 17.35
N THR A 56 -7.65 20.04 17.63
CA THR A 56 -7.90 21.42 18.06
C THR A 56 -8.08 22.38 16.88
N TRP A 57 -7.34 22.18 15.79
CA TRP A 57 -7.28 23.11 14.66
C TRP A 57 -7.84 22.45 13.39
N GLY A 58 -9.15 22.54 13.19
CA GLY A 58 -9.82 21.96 12.03
C GLY A 58 -9.24 22.41 10.68
N ALA A 59 -8.80 23.67 10.58
CA ALA A 59 -8.13 24.20 9.39
C ALA A 59 -6.81 23.47 9.10
N ALA A 60 -5.99 23.21 10.12
CA ALA A 60 -4.73 22.47 9.96
C ALA A 60 -4.99 21.03 9.51
N PHE A 61 -5.99 20.37 10.10
CA PHE A 61 -6.40 19.03 9.67
C PHE A 61 -6.87 19.01 8.21
N ALA A 62 -7.72 19.97 7.82
CA ALA A 62 -8.22 20.09 6.45
C ALA A 62 -7.11 20.37 5.43
N SER A 63 -6.16 21.25 5.75
CA SER A 63 -5.00 21.53 4.88
C SER A 63 -4.13 20.28 4.67
N ILE A 64 -3.86 19.52 5.75
CA ILE A 64 -3.07 18.29 5.66
C ILE A 64 -3.83 17.21 4.88
N GLN A 65 -5.15 17.13 5.04
CA GLN A 65 -5.99 16.24 4.24
C GLN A 65 -5.96 16.62 2.75
N ALA A 66 -5.97 17.91 2.42
CA ALA A 66 -5.83 18.36 1.03
C ALA A 66 -4.48 17.93 0.42
N ILE A 67 -3.38 18.10 1.15
CA ILE A 67 -2.05 17.61 0.74
C ILE A 67 -2.04 16.09 0.57
N HIS A 68 -2.69 15.36 1.47
CA HIS A 68 -2.83 13.91 1.36
C HIS A 68 -3.55 13.50 0.06
N LEU A 69 -4.64 14.19 -0.31
CA LEU A 69 -5.38 13.92 -1.55
C LEU A 69 -4.56 14.25 -2.80
N ILE A 70 -3.76 15.32 -2.78
CA ILE A 70 -2.81 15.62 -3.86
C ILE A 70 -1.78 14.49 -3.97
N GLY A 71 -1.23 14.03 -2.85
CA GLY A 71 -0.34 12.86 -2.82
C GLY A 71 -0.99 11.60 -3.40
N LEU A 72 -2.27 11.38 -3.11
CA LEU A 72 -3.03 10.25 -3.65
C LEU A 72 -3.21 10.36 -5.17
N ALA A 73 -3.52 11.55 -5.67
CA ALA A 73 -3.63 11.83 -7.10
C ALA A 73 -2.29 11.62 -7.83
N LEU A 74 -1.18 12.08 -7.24
CA LEU A 74 0.16 11.88 -7.79
C LEU A 74 0.56 10.39 -7.79
N LEU A 75 0.27 9.68 -6.69
CA LEU A 75 0.54 8.24 -6.61
C LEU A 75 -0.27 7.50 -7.67
N GLY A 76 -1.60 7.70 -7.70
CA GLY A 76 -2.49 7.05 -8.67
C GLY A 76 -2.10 7.36 -10.12
N GLY A 77 -1.80 8.64 -10.42
CA GLY A 77 -1.32 9.05 -11.74
C GLY A 77 -0.01 8.38 -12.14
N SER A 78 0.94 8.26 -11.21
CA SER A 78 2.21 7.56 -11.47
C SER A 78 2.03 6.06 -11.73
N VAL A 79 1.10 5.41 -11.04
CA VAL A 79 0.72 4.00 -11.25
C VAL A 79 0.09 3.83 -12.63
N ILE A 80 -0.92 4.65 -12.96
CA ILE A 80 -1.60 4.59 -14.27
C ILE A 80 -0.62 4.83 -15.41
N VAL A 81 0.25 5.84 -15.33
CA VAL A 81 1.24 6.14 -16.37
C VAL A 81 2.29 5.03 -16.46
N GLY A 82 2.83 4.58 -15.33
CA GLY A 82 3.87 3.55 -15.29
C GLY A 82 3.38 2.19 -15.79
N ASP A 83 2.22 1.74 -15.30
CA ASP A 83 1.63 0.45 -15.68
C ASP A 83 0.94 0.51 -17.04
N GLY A 84 0.28 1.62 -17.37
CA GLY A 84 -0.27 1.87 -18.70
C GLY A 84 0.81 1.82 -19.78
N ARG A 85 2.03 2.29 -19.48
CA ARG A 85 3.17 2.15 -20.40
C ARG A 85 3.64 0.70 -20.56
N VAL A 86 3.70 -0.06 -19.47
CA VAL A 86 4.05 -1.50 -19.50
C VAL A 86 3.02 -2.30 -20.31
N LEU A 87 1.74 -1.90 -20.23
CA LEU A 87 0.65 -2.49 -20.99
C LEU A 87 0.58 -2.02 -22.46
N GLY A 88 1.38 -1.03 -22.85
CA GLY A 88 1.35 -0.44 -24.19
C GLY A 88 0.14 0.47 -24.46
N LEU A 89 -0.58 0.89 -23.42
CA LEU A 89 -1.80 1.72 -23.52
C LEU A 89 -1.51 3.22 -23.46
N ILE A 90 -0.42 3.63 -22.81
CA ILE A 90 -0.09 5.05 -22.55
C ILE A 90 1.38 5.29 -22.92
N LEU A 91 1.68 6.40 -23.62
CA LEU A 91 3.05 6.84 -23.96
C LEU A 91 3.88 5.76 -24.68
N ALA A 92 3.24 4.94 -25.51
CA ALA A 92 3.87 3.80 -26.19
C ALA A 92 5.00 4.21 -27.16
N ASP A 93 4.98 5.46 -27.60
CA ASP A 93 5.97 6.14 -28.44
C ASP A 93 7.28 6.49 -27.69
N VAL A 94 7.26 6.53 -26.36
CA VAL A 94 8.42 6.86 -25.52
C VAL A 94 9.09 5.59 -25.00
N PRO A 95 10.43 5.52 -24.86
CA PRO A 95 11.10 4.36 -24.26
C PRO A 95 10.53 3.99 -22.90
N ALA A 96 10.13 2.73 -22.74
CA ALA A 96 9.42 2.25 -21.55
C ALA A 96 10.22 2.49 -20.27
N ARG A 97 11.55 2.28 -20.30
CA ARG A 97 12.43 2.48 -19.15
C ARG A 97 12.38 3.91 -18.62
N THR A 98 12.40 4.91 -19.51
CA THR A 98 12.32 6.33 -19.14
C THR A 98 11.02 6.65 -18.40
N ILE A 99 9.89 6.14 -18.89
CA ILE A 99 8.58 6.35 -18.26
C ILE A 99 8.49 5.63 -16.92
N ILE A 100 8.92 4.36 -16.85
CA ILE A 100 8.87 3.56 -15.61
C ILE A 100 9.73 4.20 -14.51
N ASP A 101 10.95 4.65 -14.84
CA ASP A 101 11.87 5.26 -13.86
C ASP A 101 11.36 6.62 -13.38
N ARG A 102 10.78 7.45 -14.27
CA ARG A 102 10.16 8.73 -13.88
C ARG A 102 8.91 8.51 -13.05
N ALA A 103 8.04 7.59 -13.45
CA ALA A 103 6.86 7.21 -12.69
C ALA A 103 7.24 6.70 -11.29
N HIS A 104 8.29 5.88 -11.18
CA HIS A 104 8.79 5.39 -9.88
C HIS A 104 9.23 6.53 -8.95
N LYS A 105 9.91 7.55 -9.47
CA LYS A 105 10.33 8.72 -8.66
C LYS A 105 9.13 9.47 -8.11
N VAL A 106 8.13 9.76 -8.96
CA VAL A 106 6.89 10.43 -8.54
C VAL A 106 6.14 9.57 -7.53
N PHE A 107 6.00 8.28 -7.81
CA PHE A 107 5.38 7.30 -6.93
C PHE A 107 6.02 7.31 -5.53
N PHE A 108 7.36 7.28 -5.45
CA PHE A 108 8.08 7.21 -4.18
C PHE A 108 7.78 8.45 -3.31
N TRP A 109 7.92 9.65 -3.89
CA TRP A 109 7.65 10.90 -3.15
C TRP A 109 6.17 11.07 -2.80
N ALA A 110 5.26 10.65 -3.67
CA ALA A 110 3.84 10.65 -3.40
C ALA A 110 3.50 9.70 -2.24
N LEU A 111 4.09 8.49 -2.22
CA LEU A 111 3.93 7.54 -1.12
C LEU A 111 4.48 8.10 0.20
N MET A 112 5.68 8.70 0.20
CA MET A 112 6.24 9.32 1.41
C MET A 112 5.33 10.44 1.94
N THR A 113 4.79 11.27 1.05
CA THR A 113 3.82 12.32 1.40
C THR A 113 2.56 11.73 2.02
N LEU A 114 2.01 10.66 1.43
CA LEU A 114 0.81 9.96 1.93
C LEU A 114 1.05 9.33 3.30
N LEU A 115 2.20 8.72 3.53
CA LEU A 115 2.55 8.12 4.81
C LEU A 115 2.68 9.20 5.89
N ALA A 116 3.44 10.27 5.63
CA ALA A 116 3.63 11.36 6.59
C ALA A 116 2.31 12.05 6.97
N THR A 117 1.52 12.43 5.97
CA THR A 117 0.21 13.07 6.20
C THR A 117 -0.82 12.09 6.78
N GLY A 118 -0.76 10.81 6.40
CA GLY A 118 -1.61 9.76 6.93
C GLY A 118 -1.37 9.50 8.42
N ILE A 119 -0.11 9.49 8.85
CA ILE A 119 0.27 9.37 10.27
C ILE A 119 -0.30 10.56 11.06
N PHE A 120 -0.12 11.79 10.56
CA PHE A 120 -0.68 12.97 11.20
C PHE A 120 -2.19 12.87 11.37
N MET A 121 -2.92 12.55 10.29
CA MET A 121 -4.38 12.41 10.35
C MET A 121 -4.80 11.28 11.27
N ALA A 122 -4.06 10.17 11.30
CA ALA A 122 -4.36 9.06 12.18
C ALA A 122 -4.24 9.44 13.65
N CYS A 123 -3.23 10.24 14.04
CA CYS A 123 -3.13 10.75 15.41
C CYS A 123 -4.32 11.64 15.81
N GLY A 124 -4.85 12.43 14.88
CA GLY A 124 -5.98 13.35 15.14
C GLY A 124 -7.30 12.63 15.45
N VAL A 125 -7.51 11.41 14.93
CA VAL A 125 -8.76 10.65 15.09
C VAL A 125 -8.51 9.18 15.42
N ALA A 126 -7.45 8.88 16.19
CA ALA A 126 -6.93 7.53 16.34
C ALA A 126 -7.97 6.53 16.89
N MET A 127 -8.68 6.88 17.95
CA MET A 127 -9.67 5.96 18.54
C MET A 127 -10.86 5.72 17.61
N LYS A 128 -11.24 6.72 16.80
CA LYS A 128 -12.26 6.51 15.76
C LYS A 128 -11.78 5.52 14.69
N LEU A 129 -10.52 5.60 14.30
CA LEU A 129 -9.92 4.67 13.32
C LEU A 129 -9.77 3.26 13.88
N TYR A 130 -9.42 3.13 15.16
CA TYR A 130 -9.31 1.84 15.84
C TYR A 130 -10.59 1.02 15.72
N TYR A 131 -11.75 1.62 16.00
CA TYR A 131 -13.04 0.95 15.91
C TYR A 131 -13.60 0.82 14.49
N LEU A 132 -12.98 1.45 13.49
CA LEU A 132 -13.48 1.47 12.12
C LEU A 132 -12.84 0.35 11.28
N PRO A 133 -13.55 -0.74 10.94
CA PRO A 133 -12.94 -1.88 10.24
C PRO A 133 -12.37 -1.50 8.87
N VAL A 134 -12.99 -0.54 8.18
CA VAL A 134 -12.57 -0.05 6.87
C VAL A 134 -11.15 0.54 6.89
N TYR A 135 -10.74 1.16 8.00
CA TYR A 135 -9.38 1.66 8.17
C TYR A 135 -8.36 0.52 8.10
N TRP A 136 -8.63 -0.60 8.78
CA TRP A 136 -7.74 -1.76 8.79
C TRP A 136 -7.62 -2.41 7.41
N TYR A 137 -8.71 -2.50 6.64
CA TYR A 137 -8.64 -2.96 5.25
C TYR A 137 -7.77 -2.05 4.38
N LYS A 138 -7.85 -0.73 4.58
CA LYS A 138 -6.96 0.22 3.90
C LYS A 138 -5.50 -0.03 4.27
N MET A 139 -5.19 -0.25 5.55
CA MET A 139 -3.81 -0.49 5.99
C MET A 139 -3.26 -1.80 5.42
N LEU A 140 -4.06 -2.87 5.37
CA LEU A 140 -3.68 -4.13 4.72
C LEU A 140 -3.44 -3.96 3.21
N ALA A 141 -4.33 -3.24 2.52
CA ALA A 141 -4.18 -2.95 1.10
C ALA A 141 -2.92 -2.10 0.84
N LEU A 142 -2.64 -1.11 1.69
CA LEU A 142 -1.45 -0.26 1.60
C LEU A 142 -0.18 -1.07 1.81
N CYS A 143 -0.11 -1.89 2.86
CA CYS A 143 1.03 -2.78 3.11
C CYS A 143 1.26 -3.73 1.93
N THR A 144 0.20 -4.32 1.40
CA THR A 144 0.25 -5.19 0.21
C THR A 144 0.75 -4.43 -1.01
N GLY A 145 0.27 -3.22 -1.26
CA GLY A 145 0.69 -2.38 -2.39
C GLY A 145 2.15 -1.96 -2.31
N VAL A 146 2.62 -1.55 -1.13
CA VAL A 146 4.04 -1.23 -0.90
C VAL A 146 4.91 -2.46 -1.12
N PHE A 147 4.55 -3.60 -0.53
CA PHE A 147 5.29 -4.84 -0.71
C PHE A 147 5.34 -5.26 -2.18
N PHE A 148 4.19 -5.32 -2.84
CA PHE A 148 4.06 -5.68 -4.24
C PHE A 148 4.89 -4.74 -5.14
N HIS A 149 4.82 -3.42 -4.91
CA HIS A 149 5.55 -2.46 -5.72
C HIS A 149 7.07 -2.61 -5.62
N PHE A 150 7.61 -2.70 -4.39
CA PHE A 150 9.06 -2.69 -4.19
C PHE A 150 9.71 -4.07 -4.33
N TYR A 151 9.03 -5.15 -3.98
CA TYR A 151 9.62 -6.50 -3.99
C TYR A 151 9.25 -7.34 -5.22
N ILE A 152 8.15 -7.02 -5.90
CA ILE A 152 7.69 -7.79 -7.07
C ILE A 152 7.82 -6.94 -8.34
N ARG A 153 7.09 -5.82 -8.40
CA ARG A 153 7.00 -4.99 -9.61
C ARG A 153 8.33 -4.35 -9.97
N LYS A 154 8.96 -3.60 -9.05
CA LYS A 154 10.20 -2.87 -9.32
C LYS A 154 11.35 -3.81 -9.76
N PRO A 155 11.67 -4.91 -9.06
CA PRO A 155 12.77 -5.79 -9.47
C PRO A 155 12.49 -6.51 -10.79
N LEU A 156 11.22 -6.83 -11.09
CA LEU A 156 10.83 -7.43 -12.36
C LEU A 156 11.05 -6.45 -13.52
N LEU A 157 10.59 -5.20 -13.40
CA LEU A 157 10.68 -4.18 -14.45
C LEU A 157 12.08 -3.56 -14.59
N GLN A 158 13.02 -3.90 -13.70
CA GLN A 158 14.42 -3.51 -13.84
C GLN A 158 15.17 -4.36 -14.89
N ARG A 159 14.64 -5.54 -15.23
CA ARG A 159 15.16 -6.41 -16.30
C ARG A 159 14.79 -5.85 -17.67
N GLU A 160 15.40 -6.38 -18.72
CA GLU A 160 15.03 -6.08 -20.09
C GLU A 160 13.60 -6.60 -20.35
N LEU A 161 12.71 -5.72 -20.83
CA LEU A 161 11.29 -6.04 -20.96
C LEU A 161 11.03 -7.10 -22.05
N GLU A 162 11.94 -7.18 -23.02
CA GLU A 162 11.92 -8.13 -24.15
C GLU A 162 12.11 -9.58 -23.67
N ASP A 163 12.82 -9.78 -22.56
CA ASP A 163 13.07 -11.10 -21.96
C ASP A 163 11.94 -11.60 -21.07
N ILE A 164 10.94 -10.75 -20.78
CA ILE A 164 9.87 -11.06 -19.84
C ILE A 164 8.63 -11.50 -20.62
N ASN A 165 7.99 -12.59 -20.15
CA ASN A 165 6.73 -13.05 -20.73
C ASN A 165 5.68 -11.90 -20.76
N PRO A 166 5.12 -11.56 -21.94
CA PRO A 166 4.13 -10.50 -22.08
C PRO A 166 2.89 -10.67 -21.20
N TRP A 167 2.45 -11.92 -20.95
CA TRP A 167 1.35 -12.21 -20.05
C TRP A 167 1.67 -11.88 -18.59
N LEU A 168 2.92 -12.11 -18.16
CA LEU A 168 3.39 -11.75 -16.84
C LEU A 168 3.43 -10.23 -16.66
N LEU A 169 3.93 -9.49 -17.66
CA LEU A 169 3.92 -8.02 -17.64
C LEU A 169 2.50 -7.48 -17.52
N LYS A 170 1.55 -8.05 -18.29
CA LYS A 170 0.14 -7.69 -18.21
C LYS A 170 -0.45 -7.96 -16.83
N ALA A 171 -0.22 -9.17 -16.30
CA ALA A 171 -0.72 -9.56 -14.98
C ALA A 171 -0.17 -8.63 -13.87
N VAL A 172 1.11 -8.27 -13.93
CA VAL A 172 1.74 -7.37 -12.95
C VAL A 172 1.18 -5.96 -13.05
N GLY A 173 1.03 -5.42 -14.27
CA GLY A 173 0.44 -4.10 -14.48
C GLY A 173 -1.01 -4.00 -13.99
N VAL A 174 -1.85 -4.99 -14.33
CA VAL A 174 -3.25 -5.04 -13.86
C VAL A 174 -3.32 -5.21 -12.35
N SER A 175 -2.50 -6.09 -11.77
CA SER A 175 -2.45 -6.29 -10.31
C SER A 175 -2.05 -5.01 -9.58
N SER A 176 -1.05 -4.29 -10.09
CA SER A 176 -0.61 -3.01 -9.55
C SER A 176 -1.76 -2.00 -9.49
N VAL A 177 -2.45 -1.80 -10.62
CA VAL A 177 -3.59 -0.88 -10.71
C VAL A 177 -4.70 -1.28 -9.74
N MET A 178 -5.05 -2.57 -9.68
CA MET A 178 -6.10 -3.06 -8.77
C MET A 178 -5.75 -2.81 -7.31
N ILE A 179 -4.53 -3.12 -6.88
CA ILE A 179 -4.11 -2.92 -5.49
C ILE A 179 -4.18 -1.43 -5.10
N TRP A 180 -3.61 -0.55 -5.92
CA TRP A 180 -3.62 0.89 -5.62
C TRP A 180 -5.01 1.51 -5.73
N PHE A 181 -5.87 0.99 -6.62
CA PHE A 181 -7.27 1.34 -6.65
C PHE A 181 -7.98 0.93 -5.35
N THR A 182 -7.74 -0.27 -4.82
CA THR A 182 -8.29 -0.71 -3.52
C THR A 182 -7.83 0.21 -2.38
N VAL A 183 -6.56 0.62 -2.36
CA VAL A 183 -6.04 1.59 -1.36
C VAL A 183 -6.79 2.92 -1.44
N ALA A 184 -7.01 3.44 -2.64
CA ALA A 184 -7.74 4.69 -2.84
C ALA A 184 -9.24 4.56 -2.47
N ALA A 185 -9.88 3.47 -2.90
CA ALA A 185 -11.30 3.20 -2.67
C ALA A 185 -11.61 3.04 -1.18
N THR A 186 -10.82 2.24 -0.46
CA THR A 186 -10.94 2.09 1.01
C THR A 186 -10.66 3.40 1.73
N GLY A 187 -9.72 4.21 1.22
CA GLY A 187 -9.49 5.57 1.71
C GLY A 187 -10.72 6.48 1.62
N ARG A 188 -11.43 6.46 0.50
CA ARG A 188 -12.69 7.22 0.36
C ARG A 188 -13.80 6.64 1.23
N TRP A 189 -13.86 5.32 1.37
CA TRP A 189 -14.87 4.65 2.18
C TRP A 189 -14.80 5.05 3.67
N ILE A 190 -13.59 5.28 4.22
CA ILE A 190 -13.45 5.80 5.60
C ILE A 190 -14.32 7.03 5.87
N GLY A 191 -14.44 7.94 4.89
CA GLY A 191 -15.25 9.16 5.01
C GLY A 191 -16.77 8.97 4.90
N PHE A 192 -17.23 7.76 4.57
CA PHE A 192 -18.65 7.39 4.44
C PHE A 192 -19.09 6.33 5.46
N SER A 193 -18.14 5.67 6.14
CA SER A 193 -18.40 4.54 7.04
C SER A 193 -18.47 4.93 8.52
N GLY A 194 -18.54 6.23 8.84
CA GLY A 194 -18.56 6.75 10.21
C GLY A 194 -19.43 7.99 10.35
#